data_AF-A0A7R9WTW1-F1
#
_entry.id   AF-A0A7R9WTW1-F1
#
_cell.length_a   1.000
_cell.length_b   1.000
_cell.length_c   1.000
_cell.angle_alpha   90.00
_cell.angle_beta   90.00
_cell.angle_gamma   90.00
#
_symmetry.space_group_name_H-M   'P 1'
#
loop_
_entity.id
_entity.type
_entity.pdbx_description
1 polymer ?
#
loop_
_entity_poly.entity_id
_entity_poly.type
_entity_poly.pdbx_seq_one_letter_code
_entity_poly.pdbx_strand_id
1 'polypeptide(L)'
;QLSEQEWKKAVANNPDPQNYTPVALVGAVALQARVSWQQERAQDLEKHTTTLKAANQTLKSRCESIKEQTVYLNQVHATLKKRLLDVMRKVELARCMNQPLQRDEQLAIAKLVNLQKQMEAAKAVLIALHDRSQN
;
A
#
# COMPACT_ATOMS: atom_id res chain seq x y z
N GLN A 1 1.86 -2.49 -59.09
CA GLN A 1 2.81 -1.45 -58.63
C GLN A 1 1.97 -0.37 -57.95
N LEU A 2 2.38 0.12 -56.79
CA LEU A 2 1.63 1.16 -56.05
C LEU A 2 1.91 2.54 -56.66
N SER A 3 0.88 3.37 -56.85
CA SER A 3 1.08 4.72 -57.38
C SER A 3 1.66 5.66 -56.30
N GLU A 4 2.53 6.59 -56.70
CA GLU A 4 3.08 7.63 -55.81
C GLU A 4 1.96 8.47 -55.17
N GLN A 5 0.85 8.66 -55.88
CA GLN A 5 -0.32 9.38 -55.37
C GLN A 5 -1.06 8.60 -54.27
N GLU A 6 -1.11 7.27 -54.36
CA GLU A 6 -1.72 6.41 -53.34
C GLU A 6 -0.87 6.38 -52.08
N TRP A 7 0.46 6.37 -52.23
CA TRP A 7 1.40 6.46 -51.11
C TRP A 7 1.26 7.78 -50.35
N LYS A 8 1.22 8.92 -51.06
CA LYS A 8 1.03 10.25 -50.43
C LYS A 8 -0.29 10.34 -49.67
N LYS A 9 -1.37 9.76 -50.22
CA LYS A 9 -2.67 9.67 -49.53
C LYS A 9 -2.60 8.79 -48.28
N ALA A 10 -1.91 7.65 -48.33
CA ALA A 10 -1.75 6.76 -47.19
C ALA A 10 -0.92 7.40 -46.05
N VAL A 11 0.11 8.18 -46.38
CA VAL A 11 0.86 8.96 -45.39
C VAL A 11 -0.01 10.05 -44.75
N ALA A 12 -0.78 10.79 -45.56
CA ALA A 12 -1.66 11.85 -45.07
C ALA A 12 -2.80 11.32 -44.19
N ASN A 13 -3.31 10.12 -44.49
CA ASN A 13 -4.40 9.47 -43.76
C ASN A 13 -3.92 8.56 -42.62
N ASN A 14 -2.64 8.60 -42.26
CA ASN A 14 -2.12 7.79 -41.16
C ASN A 14 -2.66 8.30 -39.81
N PRO A 15 -3.37 7.48 -39.01
CA PRO A 15 -3.95 7.91 -37.75
C PRO A 15 -2.92 8.25 -36.68
N ASP A 16 -1.70 7.71 -36.77
CA ASP A 16 -0.60 8.05 -35.86
C ASP A 16 0.74 8.09 -36.64
N PRO A 17 1.10 9.28 -37.16
CA PRO A 17 2.31 9.49 -37.95
C PRO A 17 3.62 9.39 -37.16
N GLN A 18 3.57 9.42 -35.82
CA GLN A 18 4.78 9.37 -35.00
C GLN A 18 5.25 7.94 -34.78
N ASN A 19 4.33 6.99 -34.68
CA ASN A 19 4.65 5.59 -34.36
C ASN A 19 4.48 4.63 -35.53
N TYR A 20 3.78 5.01 -36.60
CA TYR A 20 3.49 4.12 -37.72
C TYR A 20 3.86 4.72 -39.07
N THR A 21 4.18 3.84 -40.02
CA THR A 21 4.39 4.16 -41.43
C THR A 21 3.49 3.27 -42.29
N PRO A 22 2.99 3.77 -43.43
CA PRO A 22 2.15 2.97 -44.32
C PRO A 22 2.97 1.81 -44.92
N VAL A 23 2.35 0.64 -45.00
CA VAL A 23 2.93 -0.57 -45.60
C VAL A 23 2.00 -1.07 -46.69
N ALA A 24 2.54 -1.29 -47.88
CA ALA A 24 1.76 -1.80 -49.01
C ALA A 24 1.37 -3.26 -48.80
N LEU A 25 0.08 -3.56 -48.94
CA LEU A 25 -0.46 -4.91 -48.96
C LEU A 25 -0.92 -5.23 -50.37
N VAL A 26 -0.30 -6.20 -51.03
CA VAL A 26 -0.61 -6.55 -52.43
C VAL A 26 -1.07 -8.01 -52.50
N GLY A 27 -2.33 -8.19 -52.89
CA GLY A 27 -2.92 -9.52 -53.12
C GLY A 27 -3.35 -10.27 -51.86
N ALA A 28 -4.01 -11.41 -52.07
CA ALA A 28 -4.59 -12.21 -50.99
C ALA A 28 -3.54 -12.82 -50.05
N VAL A 29 -2.36 -13.17 -50.57
CA VAL A 29 -1.26 -13.77 -49.78
C VAL A 29 -0.73 -12.78 -48.74
N ALA A 30 -0.50 -11.52 -49.12
CA ALA A 30 -0.04 -10.48 -48.19
C ALA A 30 -1.08 -10.17 -47.10
N LEU A 31 -2.37 -10.20 -47.47
CA LEU A 31 -3.47 -10.04 -46.51
C LEU A 31 -3.52 -11.21 -45.51
N GLN A 32 -3.41 -12.45 -46.00
CA GLN A 32 -3.39 -13.65 -45.15
C GLN A 32 -2.20 -13.62 -44.18
N ALA A 33 -1.01 -13.24 -44.64
CA ALA A 33 0.17 -13.08 -43.78
C ALA A 33 -0.07 -12.06 -42.66
N ARG A 34 -0.72 -10.93 -42.96
CA ARG A 34 -1.07 -9.93 -41.95
C ARG A 34 -2.09 -10.45 -40.93
N VAL A 35 -3.10 -11.21 -41.38
CA VAL A 35 -4.08 -11.83 -40.47
C VAL A 35 -3.41 -12.84 -39.54
N SER A 36 -2.52 -13.68 -40.07
CA SER A 36 -1.74 -14.64 -39.25
C SER A 36 -0.91 -13.91 -38.21
N TRP A 37 -0.17 -12.87 -38.62
CA TRP A 37 0.63 -12.06 -37.70
C TRP A 37 -0.22 -11.39 -36.61
N GLN A 38 -1.40 -10.87 -36.97
CA GLN A 38 -2.34 -10.30 -36.00
C GLN A 38 -2.84 -11.34 -35.00
N GLN A 39 -3.12 -12.56 -35.46
CA GLN A 39 -3.57 -13.65 -34.61
C GLN A 39 -2.47 -14.12 -33.65
N GLU A 40 -1.24 -14.28 -34.13
CA GLU A 40 -0.07 -14.57 -33.30
C GLU A 40 0.14 -13.48 -32.26
N ARG A 41 0.09 -12.21 -32.69
CA ARG A 41 0.26 -11.07 -31.79
C ARG A 41 -0.85 -11.00 -30.73
N ALA A 42 -2.09 -11.30 -31.09
CA ALA A 42 -3.21 -11.36 -30.15
C ALA A 42 -3.00 -12.46 -29.10
N GLN A 43 -2.55 -13.65 -29.52
CA GLN A 43 -2.24 -14.76 -28.61
C GLN A 43 -1.12 -14.39 -27.64
N ASP A 44 -0.07 -13.71 -28.09
CA ASP A 44 1.02 -13.30 -27.21
C ASP A 44 0.58 -12.22 -26.21
N LEU A 45 -0.23 -11.25 -26.64
CA LEU A 45 -0.82 -10.26 -25.73
C LEU A 45 -1.76 -10.91 -24.70
N GLU A 46 -2.51 -11.95 -25.09
CA GLU A 46 -3.34 -12.72 -24.18
C GLU A 46 -2.48 -13.43 -23.12
N LYS A 47 -1.40 -14.11 -23.52
CA LYS A 47 -0.46 -14.76 -22.59
C LYS A 47 0.16 -13.75 -21.61
N HIS A 48 0.53 -12.56 -22.08
CA HIS A 48 1.05 -11.52 -21.20
C HIS A 48 -0.02 -11.03 -20.22
N THR A 49 -1.25 -10.86 -20.70
CA THR A 49 -2.38 -10.44 -19.86
C THR A 49 -2.71 -11.48 -18.78
N THR A 50 -2.72 -12.77 -19.11
CA THR A 50 -2.95 -13.84 -18.13
C THR A 50 -1.83 -13.90 -17.09
N THR A 51 -0.58 -13.73 -17.52
CA THR A 51 0.59 -13.65 -16.60
C THR A 51 0.45 -12.46 -15.65
N LEU A 52 0.10 -11.28 -16.17
CA LEU A 52 -0.11 -10.07 -15.35
C LEU A 52 -1.26 -10.25 -14.35
N LYS A 53 -2.36 -10.89 -14.76
CA LYS A 53 -3.48 -11.22 -13.87
C LYS A 53 -3.04 -12.15 -12.73
N ALA A 54 -2.30 -13.21 -13.04
CA ALA A 54 -1.79 -14.15 -12.05
C ALA A 54 -0.82 -13.48 -11.05
N ALA A 55 0.07 -12.63 -11.56
CA ALA A 55 0.99 -11.84 -10.72
C ALA A 55 0.22 -10.89 -9.79
N ASN A 56 -0.79 -10.19 -10.31
CA ASN A 56 -1.61 -9.29 -9.51
C ASN A 56 -2.40 -10.03 -8.41
N GLN A 57 -2.95 -11.21 -8.72
CA GLN A 57 -3.63 -12.03 -7.72
C GLN A 57 -2.68 -12.48 -6.60
N THR A 58 -1.44 -12.85 -6.96
CA THR A 58 -0.41 -13.22 -5.98
C THR A 58 0.04 -12.03 -5.13
N LEU A 59 0.16 -10.84 -5.72
CA LEU A 59 0.46 -9.63 -4.98
C LEU A 59 -0.67 -9.28 -4.01
N LYS A 60 -1.93 -9.40 -4.43
CA LYS A 60 -3.08 -9.13 -3.58
C LYS A 60 -3.09 -10.04 -2.34
N SER A 61 -2.93 -11.34 -2.52
CA SER A 61 -2.90 -12.30 -1.39
C SER A 61 -1.71 -12.05 -0.46
N ARG A 62 -0.53 -11.71 -0.99
CA ARG A 62 0.63 -11.33 -0.18
C ARG A 62 0.39 -10.05 0.61
N CYS A 63 -0.22 -9.04 0.00
CA CYS A 63 -0.55 -7.80 0.70
C CYS A 63 -1.53 -8.02 1.85
N GLU A 64 -2.54 -8.87 1.67
CA GLU A 64 -3.48 -9.25 2.73
C GLU A 64 -2.75 -9.96 3.88
N SER A 65 -1.92 -10.95 3.58
CA SER A 65 -1.12 -11.66 4.59
C SER A 65 -0.15 -10.73 5.35
N ILE A 66 0.53 -9.81 4.66
CA ILE A 66 1.44 -8.84 5.29
C ILE A 66 0.68 -7.88 6.21
N LYS A 67 -0.54 -7.46 5.83
CA LYS A 67 -1.37 -6.61 6.69
C LYS A 67 -1.73 -7.33 7.99
N GLU A 68 -2.15 -8.58 7.91
CA GLU A 68 -2.46 -9.41 9.09
C GLU A 68 -1.23 -9.59 9.98
N GLN A 69 -0.08 -9.92 9.39
CA GLN A 69 1.18 -10.04 10.12
C GLN A 69 1.59 -8.73 10.80
N THR A 70 1.40 -7.59 10.13
CA THR A 70 1.71 -6.28 10.69
C THR A 70 0.83 -5.97 11.91
N VAL A 71 -0.47 -6.27 11.83
CA VAL A 71 -1.38 -6.11 12.98
C VAL A 71 -0.94 -6.99 14.15
N TYR A 72 -0.64 -8.27 13.87
CA TYR A 72 -0.15 -9.20 14.89
C TYR A 72 1.15 -8.72 15.54
N LEU A 73 2.15 -8.34 14.74
CA LEU A 73 3.44 -7.85 15.24
C LEU A 73 3.28 -6.57 16.08
N ASN A 74 2.37 -5.67 15.69
CA ASN A 74 2.07 -4.48 16.49
C ASN A 74 1.48 -4.82 17.86
N GLN A 75 0.58 -5.81 17.94
CA GLN A 75 0.02 -6.28 19.21
C GLN A 75 1.10 -6.94 20.10
N VAL A 76 1.94 -7.78 19.52
CA VAL A 76 3.07 -8.41 20.21
C VAL A 76 4.05 -7.35 20.72
N HIS A 77 4.38 -6.37 19.87
CA HIS A 77 5.28 -5.27 20.24
C HIS A 77 4.71 -4.43 21.40
N ALA A 78 3.42 -4.08 21.37
CA ALA A 78 2.77 -3.38 22.47
C ALA A 78 2.83 -4.17 23.78
N THR A 79 2.63 -5.49 23.71
CA THR A 79 2.72 -6.40 24.86
C THR A 79 4.13 -6.47 25.42
N LEU A 80 5.13 -6.64 24.56
CA LEU A 80 6.54 -6.68 24.96
C LEU A 80 7.00 -5.36 25.56
N LYS A 81 6.59 -4.23 24.97
CA LYS A 81 6.87 -2.89 25.50
C LYS A 81 6.32 -2.71 26.92
N LYS A 82 5.09 -3.17 27.17
CA LYS A 82 4.50 -3.15 28.52
C LYS A 82 5.30 -4.00 29.49
N ARG A 83 5.66 -5.23 29.10
CA ARG A 83 6.48 -6.14 29.93
C ARG A 83 7.84 -5.53 30.25
N LEU A 84 8.47 -4.88 29.28
CA LEU A 84 9.75 -4.21 29.48
C LEU A 84 9.61 -3.07 30.50
N LEU A 85 8.59 -2.21 30.37
CA LEU A 85 8.32 -1.15 31.35
C LEU A 85 8.08 -1.71 32.76
N ASP A 86 7.35 -2.82 32.88
CA ASP A 86 7.12 -3.48 34.17
C ASP A 86 8.43 -3.98 34.81
N VAL A 87 9.34 -4.56 34.02
CA VAL A 87 10.65 -5.00 34.47
C VAL A 87 11.51 -3.80 34.87
N MET A 88 11.60 -2.78 34.02
CA MET A 88 12.36 -1.56 34.31
C MET A 88 11.89 -0.90 35.60
N ARG A 89 10.57 -0.79 35.80
CA ARG A 89 10.00 -0.27 37.05
C ARG A 89 10.45 -1.09 38.26
N LYS A 90 10.38 -2.42 38.18
CA LYS A 90 10.80 -3.31 39.29
C LYS A 90 12.29 -3.17 39.60
N VAL A 91 13.12 -3.10 38.57
CA VAL A 91 14.57 -2.92 38.72
C VAL A 91 14.87 -1.58 39.40
N GLU A 92 14.20 -0.51 38.96
CA GLU A 92 14.43 0.82 39.51
C GLU A 92 13.97 0.93 40.97
N LEU A 93 12.81 0.36 41.30
CA LEU A 93 12.34 0.28 42.69
C LEU A 93 13.30 -0.50 43.58
N ALA A 94 13.89 -1.58 43.08
CA ALA A 94 14.90 -2.35 43.81
C ALA A 94 16.21 -1.57 43.99
N ARG A 95 16.66 -0.85 42.94
CA ARG A 95 17.87 -0.02 42.94
C ARG A 95 17.77 1.14 43.92
N CYS A 96 16.60 1.78 43.97
CA CYS A 96 16.33 2.96 44.80
C CYS A 96 15.68 2.62 46.15
N MET A 97 15.59 1.33 46.50
CA MET A 97 15.02 0.90 47.77
C MET A 97 15.79 1.53 48.94
N ASN A 98 15.06 2.14 49.88
CA ASN A 98 15.60 2.87 51.04
C ASN A 98 16.45 4.12 50.70
N GLN A 99 16.37 4.62 49.46
CA GLN A 99 16.96 5.92 49.09
C GLN A 99 15.89 7.02 49.20
N PRO A 100 16.29 8.26 49.58
CA PRO A 100 15.37 9.39 49.55
C PRO A 100 14.96 9.71 48.11
N LEU A 101 13.72 10.18 47.95
CA LEU A 101 13.14 10.52 46.65
C LEU A 101 13.97 11.62 45.96
N GLN A 102 14.46 11.34 44.76
CA GLN A 102 15.28 12.25 43.97
C GLN A 102 14.44 13.36 43.34
N ARG A 103 15.07 14.49 42.99
CA ARG A 103 14.40 15.64 42.36
C ARG A 103 13.73 15.26 41.04
N ASP A 104 14.37 14.42 40.23
CA ASP A 104 13.84 14.01 38.93
C ASP A 104 12.60 13.11 39.08
N GLU A 105 12.55 12.28 40.13
CA GLU A 105 11.37 11.48 40.46
C GLU A 105 10.20 12.37 40.88
N GLN A 106 10.45 13.41 41.67
CA GLN A 106 9.42 14.40 42.03
C GLN A 106 8.86 15.10 40.79
N LEU A 107 9.72 15.50 39.84
CA LEU A 107 9.30 16.08 38.56
C LEU A 107 8.51 15.08 37.71
N ALA A 108 8.91 13.81 37.69
CA ALA A 108 8.19 12.76 36.96
C ALA A 108 6.80 12.52 37.56
N ILE A 109 6.67 12.48 38.90
CA ILE A 109 5.39 12.35 39.61
C ILE A 109 4.48 13.53 39.26
N ALA A 110 4.98 14.77 39.30
CA ALA A 110 4.18 15.94 38.96
C ALA A 110 3.65 15.89 37.51
N LYS A 111 4.47 15.42 36.56
CA LYS A 111 4.06 15.20 35.17
C LYS A 111 2.98 14.11 35.06
N LEU A 112 3.15 12.99 35.75
CA LEU A 112 2.17 11.90 35.75
C LEU A 112 0.83 12.33 36.34
N VAL A 113 0.82 13.10 37.42
CA VAL A 113 -0.40 13.67 38.01
C VAL A 113 -1.11 14.61 37.03
N ASN A 114 -0.37 15.45 36.31
CA ASN A 114 -0.96 16.32 35.29
C ASN A 114 -1.58 15.52 34.15
N LEU A 115 -0.87 14.51 33.64
CA LEU A 115 -1.39 13.61 32.60
C LEU A 115 -2.64 12.86 33.06
N GLN A 116 -2.68 12.39 34.31
CA GLN A 116 -3.86 11.73 34.87
C GLN A 116 -5.07 12.67 34.92
N LYS A 117 -4.88 13.93 35.33
CA LYS A 117 -5.94 14.95 35.31
C LYS A 117 -6.49 15.19 33.90
N GLN A 118 -5.61 15.30 32.92
CA GLN A 118 -6.00 15.47 31.51
C GLN A 118 -6.78 14.24 30.99
N MET A 119 -6.34 13.03 31.38
CA MET A 119 -7.02 11.79 31.02
C MET A 119 -8.44 11.73 31.60
N GLU A 120 -8.62 12.07 32.88
CA GLU A 120 -9.95 12.07 33.51
C GLU A 120 -10.87 13.13 32.89
N ALA A 121 -10.34 14.31 32.54
CA ALA A 121 -11.11 15.33 31.82
C ALA A 121 -11.56 14.82 30.44
N ALA A 122 -10.66 14.20 29.67
CA ALA A 122 -10.99 13.62 28.37
C ALA A 122 -12.03 12.48 28.49
N LYS A 123 -11.90 11.64 29.52
CA LYS A 123 -12.85 10.56 29.82
C LYS A 123 -14.24 11.12 30.11
N ALA A 124 -14.36 12.18 30.90
CA ALA A 124 -15.65 12.83 31.18
C ALA A 124 -16.33 13.35 29.90
N VAL A 125 -15.56 13.96 29.00
CA VAL A 125 -16.07 14.42 27.69
C VAL A 125 -16.54 13.24 26.83
N LEU A 126 -15.77 12.15 26.78
CA LEU A 126 -16.15 10.96 26.01
C LEU A 126 -17.43 10.31 26.53
N ILE A 127 -17.62 10.26 27.86
CA ILE A 127 -18.86 9.76 28.47
C ILE A 127 -20.04 10.65 28.05
N ALA A 128 -19.91 11.98 28.18
CA ALA A 128 -20.97 12.90 27.78
C ALA A 128 -21.32 12.82 26.28
N LEU A 129 -20.34 12.59 25.41
CA LEU A 129 -20.56 12.36 23.98
C LEU A 129 -21.26 11.03 23.71
N HIS A 130 -20.88 9.97 24.44
CA HIS A 130 -21.53 8.67 24.33
C HIS A 130 -23.01 8.76 24.74
N ASP A 131 -23.30 9.37 25.88
CA ASP A 131 -24.67 9.56 26.39
C ASP A 131 -25.52 10.40 25.42
N ARG A 132 -24.91 11.38 24.75
CA ARG A 132 -25.58 12.18 23.70
C ARG A 132 -25.80 11.42 22.39
N SER A 133 -24.97 10.42 22.07
CA SER A 133 -25.13 9.61 20.86
C SER A 133 -26.21 8.52 20.99
N GLN A 134 -26.60 8.19 22.23
CA GLN A 134 -27.61 7.18 22.54
C GLN A 134 -29.03 7.78 22.73
N ASN A 135 -29.14 9.11 22.82
CA ASN A 135 -30.41 9.86 22.85
C ASN A 135 -30.68 10.47 21.46
#